data_AF-A0A2W5X5M5-F1
#
_entry.id   AF-A0A2W5X5M5-F1
#
_cell.length_a   1.000
_cell.length_b   1.000
_cell.length_c   1.000
_cell.angle_alpha   90.00
_cell.angle_beta   90.00
_cell.angle_gamma   90.00
#
_symmetry.space_group_name_H-M   'P 1'
#
loop_
_entity.id
_entity.type
_entity.pdbx_description
1 polymer ?
#
loop_
_entity_poly.entity_id
_entity_poly.type
_entity_poly.pdbx_seq_one_letter_code
_entity_poly.pdbx_strand_id
1 'polypeptide(L)' 'MMDIVRLERVVAVVGAIVVAAAALVALKNDWKTPGLENQVFKVMLGLLALGAVLALFAAIGVLGNFGGKA' A
#
# COMPACT_ATOMS: atom_id res chain seq x y z
N MET A 1 10.10 6.00 -24.64
CA MET A 1 10.63 5.97 -23.26
C MET A 1 9.65 6.56 -22.25
N MET A 2 8.99 7.69 -22.53
CA MET A 2 7.99 8.29 -21.64
C MET A 2 6.74 7.42 -21.35
N ASP A 3 6.28 6.59 -22.30
CA ASP A 3 5.09 5.74 -22.08
C ASP A 3 5.30 4.59 -21.08
N ILE A 4 6.49 3.96 -21.07
CA ILE A 4 6.82 2.89 -20.12
C ILE A 4 6.80 3.42 -18.68
N VAL A 5 7.40 4.59 -18.45
CA VAL A 5 7.51 5.20 -17.12
C VAL A 5 6.13 5.59 -16.59
N ARG A 6 5.23 6.03 -17.48
CA ARG A 6 3.85 6.37 -17.10
C ARG A 6 3.04 5.12 -16.77
N LEU A 7 3.24 4.02 -17.52
CA LEU A 7 2.60 2.73 -17.25
C LEU A 7 3.07 2.14 -15.91
N GLU A 8 4.37 2.14 -15.63
CA GLU A 8 4.95 1.66 -14.37
C GLU A 8 4.36 2.39 -13.16
N ARG A 9 4.16 3.71 -13.28
CA ARG A 9 3.53 4.53 -12.22
C ARG A 9 2.07 4.15 -11.98
N VAL A 10 1.29 3.99 -13.05
CA VAL A 10 -0.11 3.59 -12.92
C VAL A 10 -0.20 2.22 -12.26
N VAL A 11 0.65 1.27 -12.67
CA VAL A 11 0.70 -0.05 -12.07
C VAL A 11 1.15 0.00 -10.60
N ALA A 12 2.15 0.82 -10.25
CA ALA A 12 2.60 0.98 -8.87
C ALA A 12 1.51 1.58 -7.96
N VAL A 13 0.79 2.59 -8.44
CA VAL A 13 -0.32 3.22 -7.70
C VAL A 13 -1.46 2.22 -7.51
N VAL A 14 -1.88 1.53 -8.57
CA VAL A 14 -2.95 0.53 -8.51
C VAL A 14 -2.56 -0.62 -7.58
N GLY A 15 -1.32 -1.11 -7.69
CA GLY A 15 -0.77 -2.14 -6.80
C GLY A 15 -0.79 -1.71 -5.33
N ALA A 16 -0.36 -0.48 -5.05
CA ALA A 16 -0.37 0.06 -3.68
C ALA A 16 -1.79 0.17 -3.10
N ILE A 17 -2.77 0.61 -3.90
CA ILE A 17 -4.19 0.70 -3.50
C ILE A 17 -4.74 -0.71 -3.18
N VAL A 18 -4.51 -1.69 -4.06
CA VAL A 18 -5.01 -3.06 -3.89
C VAL A 18 -4.42 -3.71 -2.64
N VAL A 19 -3.11 -3.58 -2.43
CA VAL A 19 -2.43 -4.12 -1.25
C VAL A 19 -2.92 -3.45 0.04
N ALA A 20 -3.08 -2.12 0.03
CA ALA A 20 -3.61 -1.39 1.18
C ALA A 20 -5.04 -1.84 1.53
N ALA A 21 -5.91 -1.98 0.53
CA ALA A 21 -7.29 -2.43 0.73
C ALA A 21 -7.34 -3.87 1.28
N ALA A 22 -6.56 -4.79 0.70
CA ALA A 22 -6.49 -6.18 1.16
C ALA A 22 -5.97 -6.28 2.60
N ALA A 23 -4.92 -5.51 2.95
CA ALA A 23 -4.37 -5.48 4.30
C ALA A 23 -5.40 -4.98 5.32
N LEU A 24 -6.13 -3.91 5.01
CA LEU A 24 -7.18 -3.37 5.88
C LEU A 24 -8.35 -4.33 6.07
N VAL A 25 -8.78 -5.02 5.00
CA VAL A 25 -9.85 -6.03 5.08
C VAL A 25 -9.42 -7.21 5.93
N ALA A 26 -8.21 -7.73 5.73
CA ALA A 26 -7.67 -8.81 6.54
C ALA A 26 -7.56 -8.39 8.02
N LEU A 27 -7.12 -7.17 8.31
CA LEU A 27 -7.00 -6.67 9.69
C LEU A 27 -8.36 -6.56 10.37
N LYS A 28 -9.36 -6.10 9.62
CA LYS A 28 -10.74 -6.01 10.08
C LYS A 28 -11.33 -7.39 10.38
N ASN A 29 -11.06 -8.37 9.54
CA ASN A 29 -11.59 -9.72 9.71
C ASN A 29 -10.93 -10.46 10.88
N ASP A 30 -9.63 -10.28 11.08
CA ASP A 30 -8.90 -10.97 12.16
C ASP A 30 -9.03 -10.32 13.55
N TRP A 31 -9.68 -9.16 13.64
CA TRP A 31 -9.74 -8.38 14.88
C TRP A 31 -10.35 -9.16 16.05
N LYS A 32 -11.27 -10.10 15.77
CA LYS A 32 -11.99 -10.87 16.79
C LYS A 32 -11.39 -12.22 17.17
N THR A 33 -10.35 -12.70 16.48
CA THR A 33 -9.77 -14.03 16.76
C THR A 33 -8.78 -13.93 17.94
N PRO A 34 -8.98 -14.67 19.04
CA PRO A 34 -8.04 -14.73 20.15
C PRO A 34 -6.93 -15.78 19.90
N GLY A 35 -5.68 -15.48 20.29
CA GLY A 35 -4.53 -16.38 20.15
C GLY A 35 -3.20 -15.62 20.04
N LEU A 36 -2.11 -16.19 20.57
CA LEU A 36 -0.78 -15.57 20.54
C LEU A 36 -0.23 -15.43 19.11
N GLU A 37 -0.39 -16.49 18.29
CA GLU A 37 -0.06 -16.43 16.85
C GLU A 37 -0.88 -15.35 16.13
N ASN A 38 -2.14 -15.17 16.51
CA ASN A 38 -3.00 -14.17 15.90
C ASN A 38 -2.60 -12.73 16.27
N GLN A 39 -1.99 -12.51 17.45
CA GLN A 39 -1.41 -11.22 17.79
C GLN A 39 -0.18 -10.90 16.94
N VAL A 40 0.71 -11.86 16.72
CA VAL A 40 1.87 -11.69 15.83
C VAL A 40 1.40 -11.41 14.40
N PHE A 41 0.40 -12.16 13.93
CA PHE A 41 -0.20 -11.93 12.62
C PHE A 41 -0.77 -10.52 12.49
N LYS A 42 -1.52 -10.03 13.49
CA LYS A 42 -2.01 -8.63 13.53
C LYS A 42 -0.89 -7.61 13.48
N VAL A 43 0.23 -7.83 14.16
CA VAL A 43 1.39 -6.94 14.10
C VAL A 43 2.01 -6.94 12.72
N MET A 44 2.22 -8.10 12.10
CA MET A 44 2.75 -8.19 10.73
C MET A 44 1.81 -7.55 9.71
N LEU A 45 0.51 -7.78 9.87
CA LEU A 45 -0.53 -7.21 9.02
C LEU A 45 -0.64 -5.69 9.19
N GLY A 46 -0.48 -5.20 10.42
CA GLY A 46 -0.36 -3.77 10.72
C GLY A 46 0.87 -3.15 10.08
N LEU A 47 2.02 -3.83 10.12
CA LEU A 47 3.26 -3.39 9.47
C LEU A 47 3.11 -3.34 7.93
N LEU A 48 2.44 -4.34 7.36
CA LEU A 48 2.10 -4.40 5.94
C LEU A 48 1.20 -3.24 5.53
N ALA A 49 0.13 -2.98 6.31
CA ALA A 49 -0.77 -1.87 6.07
C ALA A 49 -0.03 -0.52 6.13
N LEU A 50 0.88 -0.36 7.11
CA LEU A 50 1.71 0.83 7.25
C LEU A 50 2.65 1.01 6.05
N GLY A 51 3.31 -0.07 5.61
CA GLY A 51 4.15 -0.08 4.41
C GLY A 51 3.36 0.25 3.13
N ALA A 52 2.13 -0.24 3.01
CA ALA A 52 1.25 0.06 1.89
C ALA A 52 0.80 1.53 1.86
N VAL A 53 0.54 2.12 3.03
CA VAL A 53 0.24 3.56 3.16
C VAL A 53 1.47 4.41 2.78
N LEU A 54 2.66 4.03 3.23
CA LEU A 54 3.90 4.69 2.81
C LEU A 54 4.14 4.56 1.30
N ALA A 55 3.85 3.40 0.71
CA ALA A 55 3.93 3.18 -0.73
C ALA A 55 2.92 4.04 -1.51
N LEU A 56 1.72 4.25 -0.98
CA LEU A 56 0.74 5.19 -1.54
C LEU A 56 1.27 6.63 -1.53
N PHE A 57 1.80 7.10 -0.40
CA PHE A 57 2.41 8.43 -0.30
C PHE A 57 3.61 8.59 -1.24
N ALA A 58 4.46 7.56 -1.34
CA ALA A 58 5.57 7.54 -2.28
C ALA A 58 5.07 7.59 -3.73
N ALA A 59 4.04 6.83 -4.08
CA ALA A 59 3.47 6.83 -5.43
C ALA A 59 2.82 8.17 -5.79
N ILE A 60 2.14 8.83 -4.84
CA ILE A 60 1.58 10.18 -5.00
C ILE A 60 2.70 11.23 -5.12
N GLY A 61 3.75 11.14 -4.29
CA GLY A 61 4.91 12.04 -4.36
C GLY A 61 5.69 11.88 -5.66
N VAL A 62 5.82 10.65 -6.17
CA VAL A 62 6.34 10.33 -7.51
C VAL A 62 5.46 10.97 -8.59
N LEU A 63 4.13 10.86 -8.50
CA LEU A 63 3.19 11.54 -9.39
C LEU A 63 3.32 13.07 -9.36
N GLY A 64 3.48 13.68 -8.18
CA GLY A 64 3.64 15.13 -7.99
C GLY A 64 4.97 15.70 -8.47
N ASN A 65 6.08 14.97 -8.28
CA ASN A 65 7.43 15.44 -8.65
C ASN A 65 7.69 15.52 -10.16
N PHE A 66 6.76 15.05 -11.01
CA PHE A 66 6.81 15.21 -12.47
C PHE A 66 5.60 15.98 -13.01
N GLY A 67 4.74 16.51 -12.13
CA GLY A 67 3.61 17.38 -12.46
C GLY A 67 3.84 18.87 -12.15
N GLY A 68 4.92 19.19 -11.42
CA GLY A 68 5.47 20.54 -11.35
C GLY A 68 6.10 20.88 -12.70
N LYS A 69 5.58 21.91 -13.36
CA LYS A 69 6.19 22.48 -14.57
C LYS A 69 7.63 22.94 -14.28
N ALA A 70 8.48 22.80 -15.30
CA ALA A 70 9.86 23.28 -15.50
C ALA A 70 10.95 22.22 -15.31
#